data_AF-A0A250XGY9-F1
#
_entry.id   AF-A0A250XGY9-F1
#
_cell.length_a   1.000
_cell.length_b   1.000
_cell.length_c   1.000
_cell.angle_alpha   90.00
_cell.angle_beta   90.00
_cell.angle_gamma   90.00
#
_symmetry.space_group_name_H-M   'P 1'
#
loop_
_entity.id
_entity.type
_entity.pdbx_description
1 polymer ?
#
loop_
_entity_poly.entity_id
_entity_poly.type
_entity_poly.pdbx_seq_one_letter_code
_entity_poly.pdbx_strand_id
1 'polypeptide(L)'
;MSRDIPGSAEAYGFALCVLVSIGTVIIVLWAYVPDQFIKAVGVTYYPEKQWAIILPAWAICAVLFFIFFVYESINEASVKPFTSISTIKDSTFKSYVDLGVTSVVSSELPGGEKSTLPLVHISPYVSSRVMYGMRSVSEALKEERLWLQSVNYQ
;
A
#
# COMPACT_ATOMS: atom_id res chain seq x y z
N MET A 1 -4.02 10.22 30.08
CA MET A 1 -3.08 11.28 29.67
C MET A 1 -1.68 10.88 30.12
N SER A 2 -1.08 9.92 29.42
CA SER A 2 0.30 9.46 29.66
C SER A 2 1.16 10.21 28.66
N ARG A 3 2.23 10.87 29.12
CA ARG A 3 3.09 11.67 28.23
C ARG A 3 3.73 10.74 27.21
N ASP A 4 3.44 10.95 25.95
CA ASP A 4 4.13 10.30 24.84
C ASP A 4 5.59 10.74 24.91
N ILE A 5 6.42 9.88 25.49
CA ILE A 5 7.86 10.02 25.42
C ILE A 5 8.16 9.82 23.93
N PRO A 6 8.78 10.79 23.24
CA PRO A 6 9.15 10.64 21.84
C PRO A 6 9.78 9.26 21.65
N GLY A 7 9.15 8.42 20.82
CA GLY A 7 9.47 7.01 20.75
C GLY A 7 10.92 6.87 20.32
N SER A 8 11.72 6.04 20.99
CA SER A 8 13.18 6.00 20.85
C SER A 8 13.71 6.09 19.40
N ALA A 9 12.95 5.60 18.42
CA ALA A 9 13.17 5.77 16.97
C ALA A 9 13.48 7.21 16.51
N GLU A 10 12.77 8.23 16.98
CA GLU A 10 12.99 9.62 16.54
C GLU A 10 14.30 10.19 17.09
N ALA A 11 14.68 9.78 18.31
CA ALA A 11 15.98 10.13 18.90
C ALA A 11 17.14 9.45 18.15
N TYR A 12 16.98 8.18 17.73
CA TYR A 12 17.99 7.49 16.91
C TYR A 12 18.13 8.14 15.53
N GLY A 13 17.03 8.50 14.88
CA GLY A 13 17.05 9.19 13.59
C GLY A 13 17.75 10.55 13.67
N PHE A 14 17.47 11.33 14.72
CA PHE A 14 18.15 12.60 14.98
C PHE A 14 19.65 12.40 15.23
N ALA A 15 20.03 11.46 16.09
CA ALA A 15 21.44 11.16 16.38
C ALA A 15 22.20 10.73 15.11
N LEU A 16 21.60 9.88 14.28
CA LEU A 16 22.17 9.47 13.00
C LEU A 16 22.31 10.65 12.02
N CYS A 17 21.32 11.54 11.94
CA CYS A 17 21.37 12.73 11.11
C CYS A 17 22.52 13.65 11.53
N VAL A 18 22.72 13.84 12.84
CA VAL A 18 23.83 14.65 13.37
C VAL A 18 25.18 13.97 13.08
N LEU A 19 25.30 12.67 13.35
CA LEU A 19 26.53 11.90 13.10
C LEU A 19 26.93 11.90 11.62
N VAL A 20 25.97 11.68 10.71
CA VAL A 20 26.27 11.69 9.27
C VAL A 20 26.66 13.09 8.82
N SER A 21 25.98 14.13 9.31
CA SER A 21 26.30 15.53 8.98
C SER A 21 27.71 15.92 9.43
N ILE A 22 28.09 15.59 10.66
CA ILE A 22 29.44 15.82 11.19
C ILE A 22 30.47 15.03 10.38
N GLY A 23 30.21 13.75 10.11
CA GLY A 23 31.09 12.91 9.30
C GLY A 23 31.32 13.45 7.89
N THR A 24 30.26 13.94 7.22
CA THR A 24 30.37 14.57 5.91
C THR A 24 31.23 15.83 5.95
N VAL A 25 31.04 16.69 6.95
CA VAL A 25 31.86 17.90 7.12
C VAL A 25 33.33 17.54 7.32
N ILE A 26 33.63 16.53 8.15
CA ILE A 26 35.00 16.06 8.41
C ILE A 26 35.65 15.52 7.12
N ILE A 27 34.95 14.68 6.35
CA ILE A 27 35.47 14.12 5.10
C ILE A 27 35.73 15.24 4.08
N VAL A 28 34.85 16.24 3.95
CA VAL A 28 35.04 17.37 3.04
C VAL A 28 36.20 18.26 3.49
N LEU A 29 36.32 18.55 4.79
CA LEU A 29 37.45 19.30 5.35
C LEU A 29 38.77 18.59 5.06
N TRP A 30 38.82 17.28 5.33
CA TRP A 30 39.99 16.46 5.04
C TRP A 30 40.31 16.43 3.53
N ALA A 31 39.29 16.38 2.66
CA ALA A 31 39.47 16.47 1.21
C ALA A 31 40.04 17.81 0.75
N TYR A 32 39.80 18.91 1.46
CA TYR A 32 40.25 20.25 1.08
C TYR A 32 41.63 20.60 1.64
N VAL A 33 41.98 20.08 2.83
CA VAL A 33 43.28 20.38 3.48
C VAL A 33 44.46 19.87 2.62
N PRO A 34 45.46 20.70 2.27
CA PRO A 34 46.61 20.27 1.49
C PRO A 34 47.51 19.29 2.26
N ASP A 35 48.15 18.38 1.51
CA ASP A 35 49.11 17.36 1.97
C ASP A 35 50.21 17.93 2.89
N GLN A 36 50.60 19.17 2.63
CA GLN A 36 51.69 19.89 3.31
C GLN A 36 51.36 20.15 4.78
N PHE A 37 50.10 20.48 5.07
CA PHE A 37 49.64 20.72 6.44
C PHE A 37 49.54 19.41 7.24
N ILE A 38 49.12 18.32 6.59
CA ILE A 38 49.02 17.00 7.24
C ILE A 38 50.40 16.45 7.59
N LYS A 39 51.38 16.61 6.69
CA LYS A 39 52.78 16.24 6.94
C LYS A 39 53.41 17.11 8.04
N ALA A 40 53.07 18.40 8.11
CA ALA A 40 53.54 19.30 9.17
C ALA A 40 53.01 18.91 10.57
N VAL A 41 51.82 18.30 10.65
CA VAL A 41 51.25 17.74 11.89
C VAL A 41 51.89 16.41 12.30
N GLY A 42 52.77 15.83 11.46
CA GLY A 42 53.52 14.61 11.76
C GLY A 42 52.81 13.31 11.41
N VAL A 43 51.75 13.36 10.60
CA VAL A 43 51.04 12.16 10.13
C VAL A 43 51.66 11.66 8.83
N THR A 44 52.56 10.68 8.93
CA THR A 44 53.32 10.14 7.79
C THR A 44 52.55 9.08 7.00
N TYR A 45 51.54 8.44 7.59
CA TYR A 45 50.73 7.39 6.96
C TYR A 45 49.24 7.76 7.05
N TYR A 46 48.65 8.16 5.93
CA TYR A 46 47.20 8.23 5.74
C TYR A 46 46.84 7.64 4.37
N PRO A 47 45.64 7.06 4.22
CA PRO A 47 45.16 6.56 2.94
C PRO A 47 45.03 7.70 1.93
N GLU A 48 45.23 7.43 0.64
CA GLU A 48 45.20 8.48 -0.39
C GLU A 48 43.93 9.35 -0.35
N LYS A 49 44.06 10.62 -0.73
CA LYS A 49 42.95 11.59 -0.66
C LYS A 49 41.69 11.19 -1.44
N GLN A 50 41.84 10.32 -2.44
CA GLN A 50 40.74 9.74 -3.23
C GLN A 50 39.69 9.01 -2.38
N TRP A 51 40.05 8.51 -1.20
CA TRP A 51 39.07 7.91 -0.28
C TRP A 51 37.97 8.90 0.15
N ALA A 52 38.25 10.21 0.11
CA ALA A 52 37.26 11.24 0.40
C ALA A 52 36.09 11.29 -0.61
N ILE A 53 36.31 10.84 -1.85
CA ILE A 53 35.26 10.78 -2.88
C ILE A 53 34.66 9.38 -3.01
N ILE A 54 35.48 8.34 -2.78
CA ILE A 54 35.03 6.94 -2.84
C ILE A 54 34.02 6.65 -1.73
N LEU A 55 34.27 7.11 -0.49
CA LEU A 55 33.34 6.91 0.64
C LEU A 55 31.93 7.47 0.41
N PRO A 56 31.75 8.77 0.05
CA PRO A 56 30.42 9.30 -0.21
C PRO A 56 29.75 8.66 -1.44
N ALA A 57 30.52 8.30 -2.48
CA ALA A 57 29.97 7.56 -3.62
C ALA A 57 29.42 6.19 -3.20
N TRP A 58 30.15 5.44 -2.37
CA TRP A 58 29.69 4.16 -1.82
C TRP A 58 28.48 4.32 -0.90
N ALA A 59 28.42 5.39 -0.10
CA ALA A 59 27.25 5.68 0.74
C ALA A 59 25.99 5.91 -0.11
N ILE A 60 26.08 6.67 -1.20
CA ILE A 60 24.95 6.89 -2.12
C ILE A 60 24.54 5.56 -2.76
N CYS A 61 25.50 4.77 -3.26
CA CYS A 61 25.22 3.44 -3.82
C CYS A 61 24.52 2.52 -2.81
N ALA A 62 24.95 2.51 -1.56
CA ALA A 62 24.34 1.72 -0.50
C ALA A 62 22.91 2.15 -0.19
N VAL A 63 22.63 3.46 -0.15
CA VAL A 63 21.27 4.00 0.04
C VAL A 63 20.36 3.62 -1.12
N LEU A 64 20.84 3.77 -2.36
CA LEU A 64 20.07 3.36 -3.54
C LEU A 64 19.79 1.85 -3.53
N PHE A 65 20.79 1.03 -3.21
CA PHE A 65 20.61 -0.41 -3.07
C PHE A 65 19.57 -0.76 -2.01
N PHE A 66 19.63 -0.08 -0.85
CA PHE A 66 18.66 -0.29 0.22
C PHE A 66 17.22 0.07 -0.21
N ILE A 67 17.05 1.18 -0.93
CA ILE A 67 15.73 1.62 -1.40
C ILE A 67 15.18 0.68 -2.48
N PHE A 68 15.99 0.29 -3.46
CA PHE A 68 15.51 -0.49 -4.60
C PHE A 68 15.33 -1.97 -4.28
N PHE A 69 16.18 -2.55 -3.44
CA PHE A 69 16.11 -3.98 -3.13
C PHE A 69 15.42 -4.21 -1.79
N VAL A 70 15.97 -3.64 -0.72
CA VAL A 70 15.53 -3.99 0.64
C VAL A 70 14.14 -3.45 0.94
N TYR A 71 13.90 -2.16 0.69
CA TYR A 71 12.61 -1.55 0.95
C TYR A 71 11.49 -2.14 0.08
N GLU A 72 11.77 -2.36 -1.20
CA GLU A 72 10.83 -3.00 -2.14
C GLU A 72 10.46 -4.42 -1.67
N SER A 73 11.46 -5.25 -1.32
CA SER A 73 11.23 -6.59 -0.78
C SER A 73 10.42 -6.58 0.53
N ILE A 74 10.67 -5.62 1.44
CA ILE A 74 9.88 -5.49 2.67
C ILE A 74 8.43 -5.09 2.36
N ASN A 75 8.24 -4.19 1.40
CA ASN A 75 6.93 -3.75 0.95
C ASN A 75 6.14 -4.91 0.33
N GLU A 76 6.78 -5.75 -0.50
CA GLU A 76 6.18 -6.97 -1.03
C GLU A 76 5.87 -7.99 0.06
N ALA A 77 6.76 -8.17 1.04
CA ALA A 77 6.54 -9.08 2.16
C ALA A 77 5.39 -8.62 3.08
N SER A 78 5.09 -7.32 3.11
CA SER A 78 4.05 -6.73 3.96
C SER A 78 2.66 -6.78 3.31
N VAL A 79 2.57 -6.85 1.98
CA VAL A 79 1.30 -6.96 1.26
C VAL A 79 0.88 -8.43 1.09
N LYS A 80 -0.42 -8.67 0.93
CA LYS A 80 -0.92 -10.00 0.60
C LYS A 80 -0.41 -10.43 -0.78
N PRO A 81 -0.21 -11.75 -1.01
CA PRO A 81 0.22 -12.26 -2.32
C PRO A 81 -0.69 -11.75 -3.44
N PHE A 82 -0.13 -11.42 -4.61
CA PHE A 82 -0.88 -10.93 -5.77
C PHE A 82 -1.97 -11.90 -6.25
N THR A 83 -1.86 -13.18 -5.92
CA THR A 83 -2.85 -14.23 -6.21
C THR A 83 -3.99 -14.29 -5.20
N SER A 84 -3.94 -13.53 -4.11
CA SER A 84 -5.00 -13.53 -3.11
C SER A 84 -6.17 -12.66 -3.56
N ILE A 85 -7.31 -13.30 -3.82
CA ILE A 85 -8.56 -12.59 -4.12
C ILE A 85 -9.04 -11.71 -2.95
N SER A 86 -8.48 -11.91 -1.76
CA SER A 86 -8.76 -11.07 -0.59
C SER A 86 -8.15 -9.67 -0.66
N THR A 87 -7.31 -9.37 -1.67
CA THR A 87 -6.88 -8.00 -1.98
C THR A 87 -7.96 -7.22 -2.73
N ILE A 88 -8.83 -7.91 -3.48
CA ILE A 88 -9.95 -7.30 -4.24
C ILE A 88 -11.22 -7.23 -3.39
N LYS A 89 -11.36 -8.09 -2.37
CA LYS A 89 -12.52 -8.15 -1.49
C LYS A 89 -12.32 -7.27 -0.27
N ASP A 90 -13.20 -6.30 -0.08
CA ASP A 90 -13.36 -5.57 1.17
C ASP A 90 -14.34 -6.29 2.11
N SER A 91 -14.41 -5.87 3.37
CA SER A 91 -15.42 -6.25 4.37
C SER A 91 -16.86 -6.18 3.86
N THR A 92 -17.15 -5.26 2.94
CA THR A 92 -18.47 -5.07 2.33
C THR A 92 -18.74 -6.00 1.14
N PHE A 93 -17.76 -6.80 0.71
CA PHE A 93 -17.91 -7.69 -0.45
C PHE A 93 -18.95 -8.78 -0.17
N LYS A 94 -20.01 -8.79 -0.97
CA LYS A 94 -21.03 -9.85 -0.98
C LYS A 94 -20.84 -10.73 -2.21
N SER A 95 -20.67 -12.03 -1.99
CA SER A 95 -20.53 -13.00 -3.09
C SER A 95 -21.85 -13.15 -3.83
N TYR A 96 -21.84 -13.27 -5.16
CA TYR A 96 -23.04 -13.57 -5.95
C TYR A 96 -23.77 -14.84 -5.49
N VAL A 97 -23.02 -15.79 -4.92
CA VAL A 97 -23.56 -17.00 -4.31
C VAL A 97 -24.30 -16.70 -2.99
N ASP A 98 -23.74 -15.81 -2.16
CA ASP A 98 -24.34 -15.38 -0.89
C ASP A 98 -25.60 -14.53 -1.11
N LEU A 99 -25.59 -13.74 -2.18
CA LEU A 99 -26.72 -12.93 -2.62
C LEU A 99 -27.88 -13.73 -3.23
N GLY A 100 -27.71 -15.04 -3.44
CA GLY A 100 -28.72 -15.89 -4.07
C GLY A 100 -28.98 -15.57 -5.54
N VAL A 101 -28.05 -14.90 -6.22
CA VAL A 101 -28.24 -14.49 -7.63
C VAL A 101 -28.39 -15.72 -8.54
N THR A 102 -27.67 -16.80 -8.25
CA THR A 102 -27.73 -18.03 -9.03
C THR A 102 -29.11 -18.70 -9.02
N SER A 103 -29.81 -18.68 -7.89
CA SER A 103 -31.16 -19.25 -7.79
C SER A 103 -32.19 -18.39 -8.52
N VAL A 104 -32.08 -17.07 -8.40
CA VAL A 104 -32.94 -16.11 -9.12
C VAL A 104 -32.72 -16.21 -10.63
N VAL A 105 -31.47 -16.23 -11.09
CA VAL A 105 -31.15 -16.37 -12.52
C VAL A 105 -31.66 -17.72 -13.05
N SER A 106 -31.59 -18.79 -12.25
CA SER A 106 -32.10 -20.11 -12.64
C SER A 106 -33.63 -20.17 -12.72
N SER A 107 -34.36 -19.38 -11.92
CA SER A 107 -35.82 -19.30 -12.00
C SER A 107 -36.33 -18.44 -13.17
N GLU A 108 -35.54 -17.46 -13.61
CA GLU A 108 -35.93 -16.52 -14.66
C GLU A 108 -35.57 -17.04 -16.08
N LEU A 109 -34.67 -18.02 -16.22
CA LEU A 109 -34.22 -18.58 -17.51
C LEU A 109 -34.45 -20.10 -17.61
N PRO A 110 -35.58 -20.57 -18.18
CA PRO A 110 -35.75 -21.97 -18.59
C PRO A 110 -35.06 -22.20 -19.95
N GLY A 111 -33.73 -22.36 -19.95
CA GLY A 111 -32.95 -22.57 -21.16
C GLY A 111 -31.51 -22.13 -20.96
N GLY A 112 -30.66 -23.08 -20.56
CA GLY A 112 -29.33 -22.86 -19.98
C GLY A 112 -28.24 -22.34 -20.91
N GLU A 113 -28.38 -21.15 -21.50
CA GLU A 113 -27.30 -20.59 -22.33
C GLU A 113 -27.16 -19.05 -22.34
N LYS A 114 -27.48 -18.34 -21.26
CA LYS A 114 -27.14 -16.90 -21.16
C LYS A 114 -26.72 -16.55 -19.73
N SER A 115 -25.44 -16.76 -19.42
CA SER A 115 -24.83 -16.52 -18.09
C SER A 115 -24.70 -15.05 -17.67
N THR A 116 -25.45 -14.14 -18.29
CA THR A 116 -25.56 -12.75 -17.84
C THR A 116 -26.93 -12.20 -18.26
N LEU A 117 -27.78 -11.91 -17.26
CA LEU A 117 -28.87 -10.95 -17.45
C LEU A 117 -28.22 -9.62 -17.87
N PRO A 118 -28.64 -8.96 -18.96
CA PRO A 118 -28.08 -7.66 -19.29
C PRO A 118 -28.36 -6.72 -18.10
N LEU A 119 -27.32 -6.04 -17.61
CA LEU A 119 -27.34 -5.13 -16.46
C LEU A 119 -28.46 -4.07 -16.51
N VAL A 120 -29.08 -3.89 -17.68
CA VAL A 120 -30.22 -3.00 -17.92
C VAL A 120 -31.51 -3.39 -17.19
N HIS A 121 -31.71 -4.66 -16.80
CA HIS A 121 -32.96 -5.10 -16.18
C HIS A 121 -32.96 -5.07 -14.65
N ILE A 122 -31.83 -4.86 -14.00
CA ILE A 122 -31.78 -4.79 -12.53
C ILE A 122 -32.01 -3.33 -12.14
N SER A 123 -33.17 -3.06 -11.55
CA SER A 123 -33.53 -1.74 -11.04
C SER A 123 -32.43 -1.20 -10.11
N PRO A 124 -32.01 0.08 -10.27
CA PRO A 124 -31.03 0.71 -9.37
C PRO A 124 -31.44 0.61 -7.90
N TYR A 125 -32.76 0.55 -7.64
CA TYR A 125 -33.32 0.36 -6.30
C TYR A 125 -32.92 -1.00 -5.69
N VAL A 126 -33.06 -2.09 -6.44
CA VAL A 126 -32.68 -3.45 -6.01
C VAL A 126 -31.18 -3.52 -5.75
N SER A 127 -30.37 -2.97 -6.67
CA SER A 127 -28.92 -2.93 -6.52
C SER A 127 -28.49 -2.15 -5.27
N SER A 128 -29.08 -0.97 -5.04
CA SER A 128 -28.81 -0.17 -3.84
C SER A 128 -29.19 -0.90 -2.56
N ARG A 129 -30.38 -1.52 -2.51
CA ARG A 129 -30.84 -2.29 -1.35
C ARG A 129 -29.94 -3.49 -1.07
N VAL A 130 -29.52 -4.24 -2.09
CA VAL A 130 -28.64 -5.41 -1.94
C VAL A 130 -27.23 -5.02 -1.50
N MET A 131 -26.69 -3.91 -2.02
CA MET A 131 -25.36 -3.44 -1.64
C MET A 131 -25.33 -2.86 -0.21
N TYR A 132 -26.34 -2.09 0.18
CA TYR A 132 -26.28 -1.29 1.41
C TYR A 132 -27.17 -1.77 2.56
N GLY A 133 -28.07 -2.75 2.37
CA GLY A 133 -29.02 -3.11 3.44
C GLY A 133 -29.55 -4.53 3.47
N MET A 134 -29.65 -5.22 2.33
CA MET A 134 -30.26 -6.55 2.24
C MET A 134 -29.22 -7.68 2.16
N ARG A 135 -29.63 -8.86 2.60
CA ARG A 135 -28.81 -10.08 2.55
C ARG A 135 -29.04 -10.88 1.27
N SER A 136 -30.23 -10.82 0.67
CA SER A 136 -30.57 -11.59 -0.53
C SER A 136 -31.22 -10.75 -1.63
N VAL A 137 -30.94 -11.11 -2.89
CA VAL A 137 -31.56 -10.48 -4.08
C VAL A 137 -33.04 -10.84 -4.20
N SER A 138 -33.44 -12.03 -3.77
CA SER A 138 -34.84 -12.46 -3.81
C SER A 138 -35.75 -11.62 -2.90
N GLU A 139 -35.23 -11.17 -1.75
CA GLU A 139 -35.93 -10.29 -0.82
C GLU A 139 -36.13 -8.90 -1.42
N ALA A 140 -35.08 -8.37 -2.06
CA ALA A 140 -35.13 -7.06 -2.72
C ALA A 140 -36.13 -7.04 -3.88
N LEU A 141 -36.16 -8.09 -4.69
CA LEU A 141 -37.12 -8.23 -5.78
C LEU A 141 -38.56 -8.38 -5.28
N LYS A 142 -38.76 -9.08 -4.16
CA LYS A 142 -40.09 -9.22 -3.54
C LYS A 142 -40.60 -7.87 -3.05
N GLU A 143 -39.76 -7.08 -2.39
CA GLU A 143 -40.14 -5.72 -1.98
C GLU A 143 -40.46 -4.84 -3.18
N GLU A 144 -39.62 -4.82 -4.21
CA GLU A 144 -39.87 -4.04 -5.42
C GLU A 144 -41.22 -4.41 -6.05
N ARG A 145 -41.54 -5.72 -6.15
CA ARG A 145 -42.82 -6.18 -6.69
C ARG A 145 -44.01 -5.71 -5.85
N LEU A 146 -43.88 -5.67 -4.53
CA LEU A 146 -44.92 -5.16 -3.63
C LEU A 146 -45.11 -3.65 -3.78
N TRP A 147 -44.02 -2.89 -3.92
CA TRP A 147 -44.07 -1.45 -4.20
C TRP A 147 -44.74 -1.14 -5.54
N LEU A 148 -44.40 -1.88 -6.61
CA LEU A 148 -45.04 -1.68 -7.91
C LEU A 148 -46.54 -2.00 -7.89
N GLN A 149 -46.95 -2.98 -7.09
CA GLN A 149 -48.37 -3.28 -6.89
C GLN A 149 -49.06 -2.14 -6.14
N SER A 150 -48.51 -1.63 -5.04
CA SER A 150 -49.16 -0.54 -4.28
C SER A 150 -49.30 0.75 -5.09
N VAL A 151 -48.36 1.03 -6.00
CA VAL A 151 -48.42 2.19 -6.90
C VAL A 151 -49.45 1.99 -8.02
N ASN A 152 -49.62 0.78 -8.57
CA ASN A 152 -50.60 0.51 -9.64
C ASN A 152 -52.06 0.39 -9.16
N TYR A 153 -52.31 0.25 -7.85
CA TYR A 153 -53.66 0.19 -7.26
C TYR A 153 -54.19 1.56 -6.76
N GLN A 154 -53.49 2.66 -7.08
CA GLN A 154 -53.93 4.05 -6.89
C GLN A 154 -54.40 4.64 -8.23
#